data_AF-A0A4Q2D1U9-F1
#
_entry.id   AF-A0A4Q2D1U9-F1
#
_cell.length_a   1.000
_cell.length_b   1.000
_cell.length_c   1.000
_cell.angle_alpha   90.00
_cell.angle_beta   90.00
_cell.angle_gamma   90.00
#
_symmetry.space_group_name_H-M   'P 1'
#
loop_
_entity.id
_entity.type
_entity.pdbx_description
1 polymer ?
#
loop_
_entity_poly.entity_id
_entity_poly.type
_entity_poly.pdbx_seq_one_letter_code
_entity_poly.pdbx_strand_id
1 'polypeptide(L)'
;MAGIIVNNPYLEACPDFASDVYQVTRQPLVDKGLSDEDAASILRTSWEASNALAKQRWQQQIDDRAAADAAAATAAKEAEERRIVTAREEAEAVLKEEKRKNRAKYMPIQEGVGMPDRPMVELPYAVMQKFKKAEYVELWYTSDQGILSTVHELGSVQSQTFSMVRGDDGQMSMVPSATLKASKVIVKDEDLSWEDFTASYLRALNAMANSGWPQDRVQMFARFWSGVQLHPWHSTLDPTGCDRRALLIYQAQQRRAWHQHILHNEDAPDLSVFKPEALNRAHDEAVRRHRMKEAQETEAKVCHVAALYPVAC
;
A
#
# COMPACT_ATOMS: atom_id res chain seq x y z
N MET A 1 60.82 13.26 18.73
CA MET A 1 60.24 12.34 19.72
C MET A 1 61.32 12.03 20.73
N ALA A 2 61.22 12.56 21.96
CA ALA A 2 62.14 12.21 23.02
C ALA A 2 61.91 10.72 23.39
N GLY A 3 62.99 9.97 23.59
CA GLY A 3 62.90 8.54 23.90
C GLY A 3 62.12 8.29 25.20
N ILE A 4 61.25 7.27 25.16
CA ILE A 4 60.48 6.80 26.33
C ILE A 4 61.47 6.35 27.41
N ILE A 5 61.26 6.83 28.65
CA ILE A 5 62.04 6.34 29.79
C ILE A 5 61.41 5.03 30.24
N VAL A 6 62.18 3.94 30.18
CA VAL A 6 61.72 2.58 30.50
C VAL A 6 61.93 2.23 31.97
N ASN A 7 63.00 2.77 32.59
CA ASN A 7 63.34 2.54 33.99
C ASN A 7 63.00 3.75 34.84
N ASN A 8 62.45 3.53 36.04
CA ASN A 8 62.06 4.61 36.94
C ASN A 8 63.31 5.34 37.49
N PRO A 9 63.55 6.61 37.13
CA PRO A 9 64.72 7.38 37.56
C PRO A 9 64.70 7.75 39.05
N TYR A 10 63.55 7.57 39.73
CA TYR A 10 63.47 7.68 41.19
C TYR A 10 64.11 6.49 41.92
N LEU A 11 64.35 5.37 41.22
CA LEU A 11 64.98 4.18 41.79
C LEU A 11 66.50 4.13 41.54
N GLU A 12 67.05 5.06 40.75
CA GLU A 12 68.48 5.11 40.45
C GLU A 12 69.24 5.83 41.56
N ALA A 13 70.25 5.16 42.12
CA ALA A 13 71.19 5.74 43.09
C ALA A 13 72.39 6.37 42.36
N CYS A 14 72.88 7.51 42.86
CA CYS A 14 74.08 8.14 42.31
C CYS A 14 75.25 7.16 42.42
N PRO A 15 75.95 6.85 41.32
CA PRO A 15 77.18 6.08 41.38
C PRO A 15 78.23 6.77 42.26
N ASP A 16 79.01 5.98 43.00
CA ASP A 16 80.14 6.51 43.74
C ASP A 16 81.30 6.84 42.79
N PHE A 17 81.30 8.05 42.26
CA PHE A 17 82.33 8.54 41.35
C PHE A 17 83.70 8.73 42.01
N ALA A 18 83.85 8.56 43.34
CA ALA A 18 85.14 8.57 44.02
C ALA A 18 85.80 7.17 44.05
N SER A 19 85.04 6.11 43.79
CA SER A 19 85.55 4.73 43.72
C SER A 19 86.59 4.55 42.61
N ASP A 20 87.53 3.62 42.82
CA ASP A 20 88.57 3.22 41.86
C ASP A 20 87.97 2.78 40.50
N VAL A 21 86.74 2.26 40.50
CA VAL A 21 86.04 1.82 39.27
C VAL A 21 85.83 2.99 38.28
N TYR A 22 85.72 4.22 38.78
CA TYR A 22 85.51 5.41 37.96
C TYR A 22 86.79 6.23 37.71
N GLN A 23 87.96 5.74 38.14
CA GLN A 23 89.24 6.41 37.96
C GLN A 23 89.53 6.70 36.47
N VAL A 24 89.23 5.73 35.59
CA VAL A 24 89.38 5.89 34.12
C VAL A 24 88.49 7.01 33.58
N THR A 25 87.31 7.22 34.17
CA THR A 25 86.36 8.26 33.78
C THR A 25 86.76 9.65 34.30
N ARG A 26 87.49 9.71 35.44
CA ARG A 26 88.04 10.95 36.02
C ARG A 26 89.34 11.40 35.35
N GLN A 27 90.17 10.47 34.88
CA GLN A 27 91.51 10.75 34.31
C GLN A 27 91.54 11.87 33.25
N PRO A 28 90.61 11.94 32.28
CA PRO A 28 90.61 13.02 31.27
C PRO A 28 90.29 14.41 31.83
N LEU A 29 89.67 14.51 33.01
CA LEU A 29 89.43 15.76 33.72
C LEU A 29 90.65 16.14 34.55
N VAL A 30 91.30 15.16 35.17
CA VAL A 30 92.56 15.34 35.92
C VAL A 30 93.70 15.77 34.99
N ASP A 31 93.83 15.17 33.81
CA ASP A 31 94.84 15.53 32.79
C ASP A 31 94.66 16.98 32.27
N LYS A 32 93.49 17.59 32.48
CA LYS A 32 93.18 18.99 32.15
C LYS A 32 93.43 19.96 33.31
N GLY A 33 94.04 19.49 34.41
CA GLY A 33 94.45 20.32 35.54
C GLY A 33 93.45 20.41 36.69
N LEU A 34 92.43 19.56 36.73
CA LEU A 34 91.49 19.47 37.87
C LEU A 34 92.00 18.47 38.92
N SER A 35 91.64 18.70 40.19
CA SER A 35 91.89 17.71 41.24
C SER A 35 90.99 16.48 41.06
N ASP A 36 91.40 15.31 41.58
CA ASP A 36 90.57 14.09 41.49
C ASP A 36 89.21 14.26 42.20
N GLU A 37 89.19 15.06 43.27
CA GLU A 37 88.00 15.43 44.03
C GLU A 37 87.05 16.32 43.19
N ASP A 38 87.59 17.32 42.49
CA ASP A 38 86.81 18.18 41.60
C ASP A 38 86.28 17.39 40.39
N ALA A 39 87.07 16.48 39.84
CA ALA A 39 86.65 15.60 38.75
C ALA A 39 85.47 14.69 39.17
N ALA A 40 85.53 14.09 40.38
CA ALA A 40 84.43 13.30 40.94
C ALA A 40 83.17 14.16 41.20
N SER A 41 83.36 15.40 41.66
CA SER A 41 82.27 16.36 41.90
C SER A 41 81.55 16.76 40.61
N ILE A 42 82.30 17.07 39.54
CA ILE A 42 81.75 17.41 38.22
C ILE A 42 80.91 16.25 37.64
N LEU A 43 81.39 15.01 37.77
CA LEU A 43 80.65 13.83 37.33
C LEU A 43 79.36 13.61 38.13
N ARG A 44 79.41 13.84 39.44
CA ARG A 44 78.22 13.79 40.32
C ARG A 44 77.19 14.83 39.91
N THR A 45 77.58 16.09 39.74
CA THR A 45 76.67 17.18 39.32
C THR A 45 76.07 16.91 37.93
N SER A 46 76.87 16.37 36.99
CA SER A 46 76.39 15.97 35.66
C SER A 46 75.34 14.85 35.73
N TRP A 47 75.57 13.85 36.59
CA TRP A 47 74.62 12.77 36.82
C TRP A 47 73.34 13.27 37.48
N GLU A 48 73.43 14.13 38.50
CA GLU A 48 72.27 14.72 39.18
C GLU A 48 71.41 15.55 38.22
N ALA A 49 72.03 16.37 37.37
CA ALA A 49 71.32 17.14 36.34
C ALA A 49 70.62 16.24 35.31
N SER A 50 71.29 15.16 34.90
CA SER A 50 70.72 14.17 33.97
C SER A 50 69.56 13.38 34.60
N ASN A 51 69.70 12.97 35.86
CA ASN A 51 68.66 12.28 36.61
C ASN A 51 67.46 13.20 36.91
N ALA A 52 67.70 14.48 37.21
CA ALA A 52 66.63 15.47 37.38
C ALA A 52 65.79 15.63 36.10
N LEU A 53 66.45 15.71 34.93
CA LEU A 53 65.78 15.77 33.64
C LEU A 53 65.02 14.47 33.32
N ALA A 54 65.58 13.31 33.70
CA ALA A 54 64.92 12.02 33.57
C ALA A 54 63.66 11.93 34.44
N LYS A 55 63.72 12.38 35.70
CA LYS A 55 62.56 12.46 36.61
C LYS A 55 61.46 13.35 36.07
N GLN A 56 61.80 14.52 35.52
CA GLN A 56 60.83 15.41 34.89
C GLN A 56 60.12 14.76 33.70
N ARG A 57 60.88 14.10 32.82
CA ARG A 57 60.33 13.36 31.67
C ARG A 57 59.48 12.17 32.08
N TRP A 58 59.89 11.45 33.12
CA TRP A 58 59.11 10.35 33.69
C TRP A 58 57.77 10.85 34.25
N GLN A 59 57.78 11.97 34.99
CA GLN A 59 56.54 12.55 35.51
C GLN A 59 55.61 13.00 34.37
N GLN A 60 56.15 13.68 33.35
CA GLN A 60 55.39 14.05 32.14
C GLN A 60 54.77 12.82 31.48
N GLN A 61 55.50 11.72 31.36
CA GLN A 61 54.97 10.48 30.76
C GLN A 61 53.84 9.85 31.60
N ILE A 62 53.93 9.92 32.92
CA ILE A 62 52.85 9.46 33.82
C ILE A 62 51.62 10.34 33.66
N ASP A 63 51.80 11.65 33.65
CA ASP A 63 50.72 12.63 33.53
C ASP A 63 50.03 12.51 32.15
N ASP A 64 50.81 12.40 31.08
CA ASP A 64 50.30 12.20 29.71
C ASP A 64 49.52 10.89 29.58
N ARG A 65 49.98 9.81 30.22
CA ARG A 65 49.28 8.53 30.21
C ARG A 65 48.00 8.58 31.02
N ALA A 66 48.01 9.21 32.19
CA ALA A 66 46.81 9.44 32.99
C ALA A 66 45.78 10.30 32.24
N ALA A 67 46.22 11.35 31.54
CA ALA A 67 45.36 12.19 30.71
C ALA A 67 44.78 11.41 29.52
N ALA A 68 45.58 10.57 28.85
CA ALA A 68 45.14 9.72 27.77
C ALA A 68 44.09 8.67 28.23
N ASP A 69 44.31 8.03 29.38
CA ASP A 69 43.38 7.07 29.96
C ASP A 69 42.05 7.74 30.37
N ALA A 70 42.11 8.94 30.94
CA ALA A 70 40.92 9.73 31.29
C ALA A 70 40.12 10.19 30.05
N ALA A 71 40.83 10.62 29.00
CA ALA A 71 40.22 10.99 27.72
C ALA A 71 39.57 9.77 27.04
N ALA A 72 40.25 8.62 27.03
CA ALA A 72 39.71 7.37 26.51
C ALA A 72 38.47 6.91 27.28
N ALA A 73 38.47 7.03 28.61
CA ALA A 73 37.31 6.70 29.44
C ALA A 73 36.10 7.60 29.15
N THR A 74 36.34 8.89 28.91
CA THR A 74 35.28 9.85 28.55
C THR A 74 34.73 9.56 27.16
N ALA A 75 35.62 9.35 26.17
CA ALA A 75 35.23 9.00 24.81
C ALA A 75 34.43 7.68 24.75
N ALA A 76 34.80 6.69 25.57
CA ALA A 76 34.06 5.43 25.67
C ALA A 76 32.64 5.62 26.22
N LYS A 77 32.45 6.47 27.23
CA LYS A 77 31.12 6.81 27.76
C LYS A 77 30.26 7.53 26.73
N GLU A 78 30.81 8.55 26.07
CA GLU A 78 30.09 9.29 25.02
C GLU A 78 29.72 8.38 23.84
N ALA A 79 30.61 7.47 23.46
CA ALA A 79 30.33 6.49 22.40
C ALA A 79 29.17 5.57 22.78
N GLU A 80 29.12 5.09 24.02
CA GLU A 80 28.02 4.23 24.48
C GLU A 80 26.70 4.99 24.56
N GLU A 81 26.68 6.23 25.05
CA GLU A 81 25.49 7.08 25.05
C GLU A 81 24.96 7.31 23.63
N ARG A 82 25.85 7.61 22.67
CA ARG A 82 25.47 7.76 21.26
C ARG A 82 24.90 6.47 20.67
N ARG A 83 25.45 5.30 21.04
CA ARG A 83 24.92 4.00 20.59
C ARG A 83 23.52 3.75 21.14
N ILE A 84 23.27 4.05 22.41
CA ILE A 84 21.94 3.92 23.02
C ILE A 84 20.93 4.84 22.34
N VAL A 85 21.30 6.10 22.08
CA VAL A 85 20.42 7.06 21.38
C VAL A 85 20.12 6.59 19.95
N THR A 86 21.14 6.20 19.20
CA THR A 86 20.99 5.71 17.82
C THR A 86 20.10 4.47 17.78
N ALA A 87 20.31 3.50 18.68
CA ALA A 87 19.50 2.29 18.76
C ALA A 87 18.02 2.59 19.06
N ARG A 88 17.75 3.62 19.89
CA ARG A 88 16.38 4.07 20.19
C ARG A 88 15.73 4.72 18.97
N GLU A 89 16.45 5.60 18.27
CA GLU A 89 15.97 6.25 17.04
C GLU A 89 15.70 5.22 15.94
N GLU A 90 16.59 4.24 15.76
CA GLU A 90 16.41 3.12 14.84
C GLU A 90 15.18 2.28 15.20
N ALA A 91 14.99 1.95 16.49
CA ALA A 91 13.81 1.20 16.94
C ALA A 91 12.50 1.98 16.69
N GLU A 92 12.50 3.29 16.93
CA GLU A 92 11.34 4.15 16.66
C GLU A 92 11.07 4.28 15.15
N ALA A 93 12.11 4.40 14.33
CA ALA A 93 12.01 4.42 12.88
C ALA A 93 11.44 3.10 12.34
N VAL A 94 11.89 1.95 12.87
CA VAL A 94 11.35 0.62 12.53
C VAL A 94 9.88 0.54 12.89
N LEU A 95 9.48 0.96 14.10
CA LEU A 95 8.08 0.94 14.52
C LEU A 95 7.20 1.85 13.64
N LYS A 96 7.70 3.03 13.27
CA LYS A 96 6.99 3.98 12.41
C LYS A 96 6.82 3.42 11.01
N GLU A 97 7.85 2.79 10.46
CA GLU A 97 7.81 2.13 9.16
C GLU A 97 6.87 0.92 9.16
N GLU A 98 6.87 0.13 10.24
CA GLU A 98 5.90 -0.96 10.47
C GLU A 98 4.47 -0.43 10.51
N LYS A 99 4.20 0.64 11.29
CA LYS A 99 2.89 1.30 11.33
C LYS A 99 2.48 1.84 9.95
N ARG A 100 3.44 2.34 9.16
CA ARG A 100 3.20 2.87 7.81
C ARG A 100 2.87 1.76 6.80
N LYS A 101 3.56 0.63 6.86
CA LYS A 101 3.33 -0.53 5.98
C LYS A 101 2.06 -1.28 6.37
N ASN A 102 1.83 -1.44 7.66
CA ASN A 102 0.74 -2.23 8.23
C ASN A 102 -0.38 -1.36 8.81
N ARG A 103 -0.75 -0.26 8.13
CA ARG A 103 -1.75 0.71 8.62
C ARG A 103 -3.00 0.07 9.18
N ALA A 104 -3.56 -0.92 8.48
CA ALA A 104 -4.78 -1.62 8.89
C ALA A 104 -4.67 -2.27 10.29
N LYS A 105 -3.52 -2.86 10.62
CA LYS A 105 -3.25 -3.48 11.93
C LYS A 105 -3.20 -2.46 13.07
N TYR A 106 -2.84 -1.22 12.78
CA TYR A 106 -2.63 -0.15 13.76
C TYR A 106 -3.70 0.94 13.69
N MET A 107 -4.82 0.69 12.99
CA MET A 107 -5.96 1.61 12.98
C MET A 107 -6.56 1.73 14.39
N PRO A 108 -6.88 2.95 14.86
CA PRO A 108 -7.54 3.14 16.15
C PRO A 108 -8.88 2.40 16.21
N ILE A 109 -9.10 1.66 17.30
CA ILE A 109 -10.37 1.00 17.58
C ILE A 109 -11.26 1.99 18.34
N GLN A 110 -12.51 2.12 17.92
CA GLN A 110 -13.50 2.94 18.63
C GLN A 110 -14.02 2.17 19.85
N GLU A 111 -13.45 2.44 21.02
CA GLU A 111 -13.89 1.83 22.28
C GLU A 111 -15.35 2.19 22.58
N GLY A 112 -16.14 1.19 22.97
CA GLY A 112 -17.57 1.37 23.31
C GLY A 112 -18.54 1.37 22.12
N VAL A 113 -18.04 1.31 20.87
CA VAL A 113 -18.88 1.12 19.68
C VAL A 113 -18.93 -0.36 19.32
N GLY A 114 -20.10 -0.97 19.44
CA GLY A 114 -20.32 -2.35 19.01
C GLY A 114 -20.21 -2.51 17.50
N MET A 115 -19.87 -3.72 17.04
CA MET A 115 -19.97 -4.05 15.61
C MET A 115 -21.42 -3.86 15.14
N PRO A 116 -21.66 -3.39 13.90
CA PRO A 116 -23.00 -3.32 13.35
C PRO A 116 -23.69 -4.69 13.37
N ASP A 117 -25.00 -4.72 13.65
CA ASP A 117 -25.80 -5.97 13.72
C ASP A 117 -25.78 -6.78 12.42
N ARG A 118 -25.47 -6.14 11.29
CA ARG A 118 -25.35 -6.78 9.98
C ARG A 118 -24.07 -6.32 9.28
N PRO A 119 -23.35 -7.24 8.60
CA PRO A 119 -22.19 -6.86 7.82
C PRO A 119 -22.58 -5.86 6.74
N MET A 120 -21.68 -4.91 6.46
CA MET A 120 -21.86 -3.99 5.36
C MET A 120 -21.84 -4.78 4.04
N VAL A 121 -22.78 -4.47 3.15
CA VAL A 121 -22.81 -5.06 1.81
C VAL A 121 -21.67 -4.46 1.00
N GLU A 122 -20.58 -5.20 0.85
CA GLU A 122 -19.41 -4.76 0.09
C GLU A 122 -19.49 -5.25 -1.36
N LEU A 123 -19.29 -4.33 -2.30
CA LEU A 123 -19.13 -4.68 -3.70
C LEU A 123 -17.73 -5.25 -3.94
N PRO A 124 -17.58 -6.23 -4.86
CA PRO A 124 -16.30 -6.79 -5.24
C PRO A 124 -15.28 -5.73 -5.65
N TYR A 125 -14.00 -5.92 -5.28
CA TYR A 125 -12.94 -4.95 -5.56
C TYR A 125 -12.87 -4.54 -7.05
N ALA A 126 -12.96 -5.51 -7.97
CA ALA A 126 -12.92 -5.23 -9.40
C ALA A 126 -14.07 -4.31 -9.87
N VAL A 127 -15.26 -4.49 -9.31
CA VAL A 127 -16.43 -3.63 -9.59
C VAL A 127 -16.20 -2.23 -9.00
N MET A 128 -15.71 -2.14 -7.76
CA MET A 128 -15.34 -0.87 -7.14
C MET A 128 -14.26 -0.11 -7.93
N GLN A 129 -13.30 -0.81 -8.53
CA GLN A 129 -12.29 -0.18 -9.40
C GLN A 129 -12.91 0.43 -10.67
N LYS A 130 -13.92 -0.23 -11.25
CA LYS A 130 -14.68 0.35 -12.39
C LYS A 130 -15.43 1.61 -11.98
N PHE A 131 -16.09 1.60 -10.82
CA PHE A 131 -16.72 2.80 -10.28
C PHE A 131 -15.69 3.91 -10.05
N LYS A 132 -14.51 3.64 -9.49
CA LYS A 132 -13.45 4.66 -9.32
C LYS A 132 -12.98 5.29 -10.63
N LYS A 133 -13.01 4.53 -11.73
CA LYS A 133 -12.66 5.02 -13.06
C LYS A 133 -13.82 5.64 -13.83
N ALA A 134 -15.00 5.70 -13.21
CA ALA A 134 -16.25 6.08 -13.85
C ALA A 134 -16.58 5.28 -15.13
N GLU A 135 -16.18 3.99 -15.16
CA GLU A 135 -16.50 3.07 -16.25
C GLU A 135 -17.95 2.56 -16.15
N TYR A 136 -18.52 2.13 -17.27
CA TYR A 136 -19.83 1.50 -17.28
C TYR A 136 -19.82 0.19 -16.50
N VAL A 137 -20.77 0.06 -15.57
CA VAL A 137 -20.99 -1.13 -14.73
C VAL A 137 -22.47 -1.53 -14.85
N GLU A 138 -22.73 -2.78 -15.21
CA GLU A 138 -24.09 -3.36 -15.19
C GLU A 138 -24.63 -3.31 -13.75
N LEU A 139 -25.89 -2.88 -13.58
CA LEU A 139 -26.56 -2.82 -12.28
C LEU A 139 -26.67 -4.17 -11.61
N TRP A 140 -26.67 -5.26 -12.38
CA TRP A 140 -26.64 -6.62 -11.85
C TRP A 140 -25.56 -6.82 -10.79
N TYR A 141 -24.37 -6.23 -10.94
CA TYR A 141 -23.30 -6.34 -9.93
C TYR A 141 -23.66 -5.75 -8.57
N THR A 142 -24.65 -4.87 -8.53
CA THR A 142 -25.17 -4.22 -7.31
C THR A 142 -26.49 -4.83 -6.84
N SER A 143 -27.03 -5.82 -7.57
CA SER A 143 -28.20 -6.60 -7.15
C SER A 143 -27.83 -7.62 -6.08
N ASP A 144 -28.83 -8.12 -5.36
CA ASP A 144 -28.59 -9.19 -4.36
C ASP A 144 -27.99 -10.42 -5.02
N GLN A 145 -28.48 -10.79 -6.20
CA GLN A 145 -27.96 -11.91 -6.98
C GLN A 145 -26.51 -11.66 -7.40
N GLY A 146 -26.21 -10.49 -7.97
CA GLY A 146 -24.84 -10.21 -8.41
C GLY A 146 -23.86 -10.12 -7.25
N ILE A 147 -24.26 -9.57 -6.11
CA ILE A 147 -23.41 -9.54 -4.91
C ILE A 147 -23.15 -10.96 -4.41
N LEU A 148 -24.18 -11.79 -4.24
CA LEU A 148 -24.01 -13.17 -3.76
C LEU A 148 -23.17 -14.02 -4.72
N SER A 149 -23.45 -13.95 -6.02
CA SER A 149 -22.68 -14.65 -7.04
C SER A 149 -21.23 -14.18 -7.05
N THR A 150 -20.99 -12.88 -6.94
CA THR A 150 -19.63 -12.34 -7.03
C THR A 150 -18.84 -12.50 -5.73
N VAL A 151 -19.47 -12.50 -4.55
CA VAL A 151 -18.79 -12.84 -3.28
C VAL A 151 -18.37 -14.31 -3.28
N HIS A 152 -19.20 -15.21 -3.79
CA HIS A 152 -18.87 -16.64 -3.87
C HIS A 152 -17.81 -16.95 -4.95
N GLU A 153 -17.82 -16.25 -6.09
CA GLU A 153 -16.92 -16.52 -7.23
C GLU A 153 -15.63 -15.67 -7.25
N LEU A 154 -15.67 -14.41 -6.78
CA LEU A 154 -14.50 -13.51 -6.71
C LEU A 154 -13.93 -13.33 -5.29
N GLY A 155 -14.61 -13.78 -4.24
CA GLY A 155 -14.06 -13.86 -2.88
C GLY A 155 -12.95 -14.89 -2.74
N SER A 156 -12.78 -15.78 -3.73
CA SER A 156 -11.56 -16.55 -3.91
C SER A 156 -10.45 -15.62 -4.42
N VAL A 157 -9.84 -14.93 -3.48
CA VAL A 157 -8.51 -14.34 -3.58
C VAL A 157 -7.62 -15.31 -4.37
N GLN A 158 -7.05 -14.84 -5.48
CA GLN A 158 -6.08 -15.55 -6.33
C GLN A 158 -6.61 -16.71 -7.19
N SER A 159 -7.64 -16.51 -8.03
CA SER A 159 -7.64 -17.27 -9.29
C SER A 159 -6.49 -16.73 -10.16
N GLN A 160 -5.26 -17.18 -9.89
CA GLN A 160 -4.07 -17.04 -10.74
C GLN A 160 -4.19 -17.90 -12.01
N THR A 161 -5.43 -18.16 -12.44
CA THR A 161 -5.75 -18.94 -13.63
C THR A 161 -6.14 -17.93 -14.69
N PHE A 162 -5.34 -17.88 -15.74
CA PHE A 162 -5.64 -17.10 -16.94
C PHE A 162 -6.11 -18.07 -18.02
N SER A 163 -7.17 -17.69 -18.70
CA SER A 163 -7.67 -18.39 -19.88
C SER A 163 -7.33 -17.56 -21.11
N MET A 164 -6.82 -18.21 -22.13
CA MET A 164 -6.62 -17.57 -23.44
C MET A 164 -7.95 -17.53 -24.19
N VAL A 165 -8.34 -16.35 -24.65
CA VAL A 165 -9.56 -16.12 -25.42
C VAL A 165 -9.18 -15.53 -26.77
N ARG A 166 -9.80 -16.05 -27.83
CA ARG A 166 -9.64 -15.52 -29.18
C ARG A 166 -10.65 -14.41 -29.40
N GLY A 167 -10.16 -13.21 -29.69
CA GLY A 167 -10.98 -12.08 -30.17
C GLY A 167 -11.51 -12.34 -31.58
N ASP A 168 -12.53 -11.57 -31.96
CA ASP A 168 -13.20 -11.70 -33.26
C ASP A 168 -12.29 -11.35 -34.45
N ASP A 169 -11.21 -10.61 -34.18
CA ASP A 169 -10.10 -10.30 -35.10
C ASP A 169 -9.06 -11.43 -35.22
N GLY A 170 -9.26 -12.53 -34.49
CA GLY A 170 -8.34 -13.66 -34.42
C GLY A 170 -7.18 -13.47 -33.45
N GLN A 171 -7.10 -12.33 -32.73
CA GLN A 171 -6.04 -12.06 -31.76
C GLN A 171 -6.30 -12.81 -30.45
N MET A 172 -5.25 -13.43 -29.90
CA MET A 172 -5.36 -14.17 -28.63
C MET A 172 -5.05 -13.23 -27.46
N SER A 173 -5.96 -13.13 -26.49
CA SER A 173 -5.78 -12.36 -25.25
C SER A 173 -5.85 -13.27 -24.02
N MET A 174 -4.98 -13.03 -23.04
CA MET A 174 -5.07 -13.71 -21.74
C MET A 174 -5.98 -12.90 -20.82
N VAL A 175 -7.07 -13.52 -20.36
CA VAL A 175 -7.98 -12.93 -19.38
C VAL A 175 -8.06 -13.82 -18.15
N PRO A 176 -8.20 -13.25 -16.94
CA PRO A 176 -8.44 -14.06 -15.75
C PRO A 176 -9.66 -14.96 -15.95
N SER A 177 -9.56 -16.25 -15.60
CA SER A 177 -10.65 -17.22 -15.79
C SER A 177 -11.91 -16.85 -15.00
N ALA A 178 -11.75 -16.13 -13.88
CA ALA A 178 -12.86 -15.56 -13.13
C ALA A 178 -13.71 -14.56 -13.97
N THR A 179 -13.07 -13.80 -14.87
CA THR A 179 -13.75 -12.86 -15.77
C THR A 179 -14.65 -13.59 -16.78
N LEU A 180 -14.25 -14.77 -17.24
CA LEU A 180 -15.03 -15.58 -18.18
C LEU A 180 -16.19 -16.34 -17.55
N LYS A 181 -16.06 -16.70 -16.27
CA LYS A 181 -17.18 -17.31 -15.52
C LYS A 181 -18.23 -16.26 -15.20
N ALA A 182 -17.80 -15.10 -14.73
CA ALA A 182 -18.70 -13.97 -14.47
C ALA A 182 -19.50 -13.58 -15.72
N SER A 183 -18.90 -13.55 -16.92
CA SER A 183 -19.61 -13.17 -18.16
C SER A 183 -20.76 -14.10 -18.55
N LYS A 184 -20.83 -15.33 -18.03
CA LYS A 184 -21.96 -16.25 -18.27
C LYS A 184 -23.14 -16.03 -17.31
N VAL A 185 -22.90 -15.35 -16.19
CA VAL A 185 -23.89 -15.14 -15.12
C VAL A 185 -24.42 -13.69 -15.10
N ILE A 186 -23.64 -12.73 -15.61
CA ILE A 186 -24.03 -11.31 -15.65
C ILE A 186 -25.29 -11.13 -16.49
N VAL A 187 -26.33 -10.60 -15.84
CA VAL A 187 -27.56 -10.15 -16.50
C VAL A 187 -27.33 -8.71 -16.98
N LYS A 188 -27.64 -8.46 -18.25
CA LYS A 188 -27.59 -7.10 -18.82
C LYS A 188 -28.67 -6.23 -18.22
N ASP A 189 -28.41 -4.94 -18.16
CA ASP A 189 -29.32 -3.94 -17.63
C ASP A 189 -30.73 -3.94 -18.28
N GLU A 190 -30.84 -4.22 -19.58
CA GLU A 190 -32.14 -4.35 -20.27
C GLU A 190 -32.91 -5.64 -19.91
N ASP A 191 -32.19 -6.64 -19.41
CA ASP A 191 -32.70 -7.99 -19.14
C ASP A 191 -33.01 -8.22 -17.66
N LEU A 192 -32.63 -7.27 -16.79
CA LEU A 192 -32.92 -7.29 -15.35
C LEU A 192 -34.42 -7.46 -15.03
N SER A 193 -34.69 -8.07 -13.88
CA SER A 193 -36.02 -8.00 -13.28
C SER A 193 -36.24 -6.60 -12.69
N TRP A 194 -37.51 -6.21 -12.53
CA TRP A 194 -37.84 -4.92 -11.93
C TRP A 194 -37.40 -4.84 -10.46
N GLU A 195 -37.51 -5.96 -9.74
CA GLU A 195 -37.06 -6.08 -8.35
C GLU A 195 -35.55 -5.93 -8.24
N ASP A 196 -34.80 -6.62 -9.11
CA ASP A 196 -33.34 -6.47 -9.16
C ASP A 196 -32.95 -5.04 -9.50
N PHE A 197 -33.61 -4.40 -10.48
CA PHE A 197 -33.36 -3.01 -10.82
C PHE A 197 -33.55 -2.10 -9.59
N THR A 198 -34.69 -2.20 -8.91
CA THR A 198 -35.03 -1.36 -7.75
C THR A 198 -34.10 -1.59 -6.56
N ALA A 199 -33.66 -2.82 -6.32
CA ALA A 199 -32.65 -3.14 -5.30
C ALA A 199 -31.25 -2.63 -5.67
N SER A 200 -30.92 -2.61 -6.96
CA SER A 200 -29.57 -2.33 -7.46
C SER A 200 -29.23 -0.84 -7.55
N TYR A 201 -30.13 -0.02 -8.09
CA TYR A 201 -29.77 1.36 -8.47
C TYR A 201 -29.36 2.22 -7.25
N LEU A 202 -29.99 2.02 -6.08
CA LEU A 202 -29.60 2.72 -4.85
C LEU A 202 -28.20 2.34 -4.39
N ARG A 203 -27.84 1.07 -4.52
CA ARG A 203 -26.48 0.59 -4.19
C ARG A 203 -25.46 1.10 -5.19
N ALA A 204 -25.82 1.18 -6.48
CA ALA A 204 -24.99 1.81 -7.49
C ALA A 204 -24.76 3.30 -7.18
N LEU A 205 -25.78 4.07 -6.76
CA LEU A 205 -25.61 5.46 -6.34
C LEU A 205 -24.65 5.59 -5.15
N ASN A 206 -24.80 4.73 -4.14
CA ASN A 206 -23.88 4.69 -2.99
C ASN A 206 -22.46 4.34 -3.43
N ALA A 207 -22.29 3.40 -4.36
CA ALA A 207 -20.98 3.02 -4.90
C ALA A 207 -20.33 4.16 -5.68
N MET A 208 -21.09 4.94 -6.44
CA MET A 208 -20.62 6.14 -7.14
C MET A 208 -20.15 7.20 -6.14
N ALA A 209 -20.96 7.50 -5.13
CA ALA A 209 -20.60 8.47 -4.08
C ALA A 209 -19.35 8.04 -3.31
N ASN A 210 -19.27 6.78 -2.88
CA ASN A 210 -18.13 6.22 -2.17
C ASN A 210 -16.86 6.14 -3.03
N SER A 211 -17.00 6.17 -4.36
CA SER A 211 -15.88 6.18 -5.30
C SER A 211 -15.41 7.60 -5.66
N GLY A 212 -15.97 8.63 -5.04
CA GLY A 212 -15.56 10.02 -5.22
C GLY A 212 -16.07 10.66 -6.51
N TRP A 213 -17.19 10.18 -7.07
CA TRP A 213 -17.79 10.84 -8.23
C TRP A 213 -18.21 12.28 -7.88
N PRO A 214 -18.10 13.22 -8.82
CA PRO A 214 -18.68 14.55 -8.68
C PRO A 214 -20.16 14.50 -8.29
N GLN A 215 -20.53 15.34 -7.31
CA GLN A 215 -21.86 15.31 -6.68
C GLN A 215 -23.00 15.62 -7.68
N ASP A 216 -22.75 16.47 -8.66
CA ASP A 216 -23.65 16.78 -9.77
C ASP A 216 -23.98 15.53 -10.60
N ARG A 217 -22.98 14.70 -10.91
CA ARG A 217 -23.17 13.43 -11.64
C ARG A 217 -23.96 12.43 -10.80
N VAL A 218 -23.66 12.30 -9.51
CA VAL A 218 -24.42 11.41 -8.61
C VAL A 218 -25.90 11.84 -8.55
N GLN A 219 -26.16 13.15 -8.44
CA GLN A 219 -27.53 13.68 -8.46
C GLN A 219 -28.24 13.48 -9.79
N MET A 220 -27.53 13.63 -10.91
CA MET A 220 -28.06 13.36 -12.26
C MET A 220 -28.54 11.92 -12.38
N PHE A 221 -27.71 10.94 -12.00
CA PHE A 221 -28.08 9.52 -12.01
C PHE A 221 -29.22 9.22 -11.04
N ALA A 222 -29.25 9.86 -9.87
CA ALA A 222 -30.35 9.71 -8.93
C ALA A 222 -31.68 10.17 -9.54
N ARG A 223 -31.71 11.38 -10.13
CA ARG A 223 -32.90 11.90 -10.81
C ARG A 223 -33.34 11.02 -11.97
N PHE A 224 -32.38 10.52 -12.75
CA PHE A 224 -32.65 9.60 -13.86
C PHE A 224 -33.33 8.32 -13.39
N TRP A 225 -32.74 7.58 -12.45
CA TRP A 225 -33.32 6.32 -11.96
C TRP A 225 -34.61 6.50 -11.17
N SER A 226 -34.77 7.60 -10.44
CA SER A 226 -36.05 7.97 -9.83
C SER A 226 -37.10 8.26 -10.91
N GLY A 227 -36.72 8.96 -11.98
CA GLY A 227 -37.60 9.22 -13.13
C GLY A 227 -38.09 7.93 -13.79
N VAL A 228 -37.23 6.92 -13.91
CA VAL A 228 -37.61 5.59 -14.44
C VAL A 228 -38.67 4.92 -13.54
N GLN A 229 -38.51 4.97 -12.22
CA GLN A 229 -39.46 4.35 -11.27
C GLN A 229 -40.78 5.09 -11.15
N LEU A 230 -40.75 6.41 -11.27
CA LEU A 230 -41.92 7.26 -11.15
C LEU A 230 -42.65 7.45 -12.48
N HIS A 231 -42.15 6.87 -13.57
CA HIS A 231 -42.77 6.98 -14.87
C HIS A 231 -44.16 6.31 -14.87
N PRO A 232 -45.18 6.89 -15.53
CA PRO A 232 -46.53 6.31 -15.56
C PRO A 232 -46.57 4.84 -15.99
N TRP A 233 -45.75 4.44 -16.97
CA TRP A 233 -45.62 3.06 -17.46
C TRP A 233 -45.21 2.03 -16.38
N HIS A 234 -44.63 2.45 -15.26
CA HIS A 234 -44.38 1.53 -14.15
C HIS A 234 -45.67 1.14 -13.42
N SER A 235 -46.61 2.08 -13.28
CA SER A 235 -47.86 1.93 -12.54
C SER A 235 -49.07 1.61 -13.41
N THR A 236 -48.96 1.76 -14.73
CA THR A 236 -50.00 1.35 -15.69
C THR A 236 -50.24 -0.15 -15.58
N LEU A 237 -51.52 -0.56 -15.63
CA LEU A 237 -51.88 -1.96 -15.76
C LEU A 237 -51.59 -2.42 -17.19
N ASP A 238 -50.41 -2.97 -17.41
CA ASP A 238 -50.02 -3.61 -18.66
C ASP A 238 -49.90 -5.13 -18.47
N PRO A 239 -50.89 -5.92 -18.95
CA PRO A 239 -50.84 -7.38 -18.89
C PRO A 239 -49.67 -8.01 -19.64
N THR A 240 -49.11 -7.31 -20.64
CA THR A 240 -47.99 -7.82 -21.45
C THR A 240 -46.62 -7.63 -20.77
N GLY A 241 -46.54 -6.67 -19.83
CA GLY A 241 -45.30 -6.26 -19.18
C GLY A 241 -44.32 -5.51 -20.08
N CYS A 242 -44.73 -5.12 -21.29
CA CYS A 242 -43.93 -4.35 -22.24
C CYS A 242 -43.60 -2.96 -21.70
N ASP A 243 -44.51 -2.31 -20.99
CA ASP A 243 -44.34 -0.97 -20.44
C ASP A 243 -43.15 -0.90 -19.45
N ARG A 244 -43.13 -1.81 -18.47
CA ARG A 244 -42.00 -1.91 -17.52
C ARG A 244 -40.72 -2.35 -18.20
N ARG A 245 -40.81 -3.25 -19.19
CA ARG A 245 -39.64 -3.71 -19.95
C ARG A 245 -39.05 -2.56 -20.79
N ALA A 246 -39.88 -1.72 -21.38
CA ALA A 246 -39.46 -0.54 -22.15
C ALA A 246 -38.64 0.41 -21.29
N LEU A 247 -39.05 0.64 -20.04
CA LEU A 247 -38.32 1.45 -19.08
C LEU A 247 -36.92 0.87 -18.77
N LEU A 248 -36.80 -0.45 -18.63
CA LEU A 248 -35.51 -1.11 -18.40
C LEU A 248 -34.60 -1.07 -19.64
N ILE A 249 -35.17 -1.26 -20.83
CA ILE A 249 -34.43 -1.13 -22.10
C ILE A 249 -33.94 0.31 -22.27
N TYR A 250 -34.82 1.29 -22.05
CA TYR A 250 -34.48 2.70 -22.12
C TYR A 250 -33.34 3.03 -21.15
N GLN A 251 -33.45 2.62 -19.88
CA GLN A 251 -32.42 2.98 -18.91
C GLN A 251 -31.05 2.40 -19.26
N ALA A 252 -31.02 1.16 -19.75
CA ALA A 252 -29.80 0.47 -20.15
C ALA A 252 -29.14 1.17 -21.36
N GLN A 253 -29.93 1.51 -22.37
CA GLN A 253 -29.44 2.18 -23.58
C GLN A 253 -28.89 3.57 -23.27
N GLN A 254 -29.65 4.37 -22.53
CA GLN A 254 -29.24 5.74 -22.19
C GLN A 254 -27.96 5.75 -21.35
N ARG A 255 -27.83 4.84 -20.38
CA ARG A 255 -26.61 4.75 -19.56
C ARG A 255 -25.40 4.30 -20.36
N ARG A 256 -25.55 3.31 -21.24
CA ARG A 256 -24.44 2.88 -22.12
C ARG A 256 -24.00 4.02 -23.04
N ALA A 257 -24.93 4.71 -23.67
CA ALA A 257 -24.65 5.85 -24.53
C ALA A 257 -23.94 6.98 -23.76
N TRP A 258 -24.38 7.28 -22.54
CA TRP A 258 -23.74 8.30 -21.71
C TRP A 258 -22.28 7.95 -21.36
N HIS A 259 -22.00 6.70 -20.99
CA HIS A 259 -20.62 6.28 -20.72
C HIS A 259 -19.75 6.26 -21.99
N GLN A 260 -20.34 6.02 -23.17
CA GLN A 260 -19.62 6.14 -24.44
C GLN A 260 -19.20 7.59 -24.74
N HIS A 261 -20.06 8.58 -24.46
CA HIS A 261 -19.64 9.99 -24.56
C HIS A 261 -18.46 10.31 -23.66
N ILE A 262 -18.50 9.86 -22.40
CA ILE A 262 -17.39 10.05 -21.45
C ILE A 262 -16.11 9.36 -21.95
N LEU A 263 -16.23 8.14 -22.47
CA LEU A 263 -15.08 7.38 -22.99
C LEU A 263 -14.42 8.09 -24.18
N HIS A 264 -15.20 8.74 -25.04
CA HIS A 264 -14.70 9.51 -26.18
C HIS A 264 -14.27 10.94 -25.81
N ASN A 265 -14.30 11.31 -24.53
CA ASN A 265 -14.04 12.67 -24.04
C ASN A 265 -14.96 13.72 -24.66
N GLU A 266 -16.21 13.35 -24.92
CA GLU A 266 -17.26 14.26 -25.38
C GLU A 266 -18.12 14.76 -24.21
N ASP A 267 -18.79 15.90 -24.41
CA ASP A 267 -19.75 16.43 -23.45
C ASP A 267 -20.96 15.50 -23.33
N ALA A 268 -21.02 14.76 -22.22
CA ALA A 268 -22.10 13.82 -21.99
C ALA A 268 -23.39 14.56 -21.56
N PRO A 269 -24.54 14.30 -22.22
CA PRO A 269 -25.78 15.00 -21.93
C PRO A 269 -26.36 14.62 -20.55
N ASP A 270 -27.25 15.47 -20.02
CA ASP A 270 -27.97 15.19 -18.78
C ASP A 270 -28.93 13.99 -18.96
N LEU A 271 -28.64 12.88 -18.27
CA LEU A 271 -29.46 11.67 -18.30
C LEU A 271 -30.85 11.86 -17.68
N SER A 272 -31.01 12.80 -16.75
CA SER A 272 -32.29 13.01 -16.06
C SER A 272 -33.36 13.61 -16.97
N VAL A 273 -32.97 14.13 -18.14
CA VAL A 273 -33.89 14.63 -19.16
C VAL A 273 -34.37 13.46 -20.03
N PHE A 274 -35.61 13.03 -19.80
CA PHE A 274 -36.22 11.95 -20.57
C PHE A 274 -36.47 12.34 -22.01
N LYS A 275 -36.06 11.48 -22.95
CA LYS A 275 -36.29 11.67 -24.38
C LYS A 275 -37.45 10.78 -24.83
N PRO A 276 -38.64 11.32 -25.13
CA PRO A 276 -39.81 10.52 -25.51
C PRO A 276 -39.56 9.62 -26.71
N GLU A 277 -38.82 10.11 -27.71
CA GLU A 277 -38.50 9.33 -28.91
C GLU A 277 -37.65 8.09 -28.60
N ALA A 278 -36.66 8.22 -27.70
CA ALA A 278 -35.83 7.09 -27.29
C ALA A 278 -36.61 6.10 -26.43
N LEU A 279 -37.52 6.61 -25.59
CA LEU A 279 -38.41 5.76 -24.80
C LEU A 279 -39.41 5.00 -25.68
N ASN A 280 -39.98 5.63 -26.71
CA ASN A 280 -40.87 4.97 -27.67
C ASN A 280 -40.14 3.88 -28.45
N ARG A 281 -38.90 4.12 -28.89
CA ARG A 281 -38.07 3.06 -29.51
C ARG A 281 -37.83 1.88 -28.57
N ALA A 282 -37.60 2.15 -27.29
CA ALA A 282 -37.44 1.11 -26.28
C ALA A 282 -38.75 0.33 -26.05
N HIS A 283 -39.90 0.99 -26.17
CA HIS A 283 -41.21 0.33 -26.13
C HIS A 283 -41.46 -0.55 -27.35
N ASP A 284 -41.16 -0.07 -28.56
CA ASP A 284 -41.26 -0.88 -29.79
C ASP A 284 -40.36 -2.14 -29.71
N GLU A 285 -39.17 -2.00 -29.13
CA GLU A 285 -38.30 -3.13 -28.80
C GLU A 285 -38.94 -4.10 -27.80
N ALA A 286 -39.52 -3.60 -26.71
CA ALA A 286 -40.18 -4.43 -25.71
C ALA A 286 -41.33 -5.25 -26.33
N VAL A 287 -42.18 -4.61 -27.11
CA VAL A 287 -43.30 -5.25 -27.82
C VAL A 287 -42.80 -6.30 -28.81
N ARG A 288 -41.76 -5.98 -29.59
CA ARG A 288 -41.17 -6.94 -30.52
C ARG A 288 -40.61 -8.17 -29.82
N ARG A 289 -39.87 -7.99 -28.71
CA ARG A 289 -39.35 -9.10 -27.90
C ARG A 289 -40.49 -9.96 -27.33
N HIS A 290 -41.56 -9.33 -26.85
CA HIS A 290 -42.73 -10.02 -26.35
C HIS A 290 -43.37 -10.89 -27.43
N ARG A 291 -43.65 -10.33 -28.62
CA ARG A 291 -44.23 -11.07 -29.76
C ARG A 291 -43.36 -12.23 -30.22
N MET A 292 -42.03 -12.06 -30.25
CA MET A 292 -41.11 -13.14 -30.60
C MET A 292 -41.18 -14.29 -29.59
N LYS A 293 -41.25 -13.95 -28.29
CA LYS A 293 -41.36 -14.95 -27.22
C LYS A 293 -42.68 -15.71 -27.30
N GLU A 294 -43.80 -15.02 -27.52
CA GLU A 294 -45.10 -15.66 -27.72
C GLU A 294 -45.08 -16.61 -28.92
N ALA A 295 -44.49 -16.18 -30.05
CA ALA A 295 -44.36 -17.02 -31.24
C ALA A 295 -43.55 -18.29 -30.94
N GLN A 296 -42.41 -18.18 -30.26
CA GLN A 296 -41.59 -19.32 -29.84
C GLN A 296 -42.33 -20.28 -28.90
N GLU A 297 -43.10 -19.74 -27.94
CA GLU A 297 -43.89 -20.56 -27.03
C GLU A 297 -45.02 -21.29 -27.76
N THR A 298 -45.65 -20.65 -28.74
CA THR A 298 -46.67 -21.31 -29.58
C THR A 298 -46.06 -22.40 -30.44
N GLU A 299 -44.91 -22.15 -31.07
CA GLU A 299 -44.18 -23.15 -31.86
C GLU A 299 -43.72 -24.34 -31.00
N ALA A 300 -43.19 -24.08 -29.80
CA ALA A 300 -42.80 -25.14 -28.87
C ALA A 300 -43.99 -26.00 -28.42
N LYS A 301 -45.16 -25.39 -28.18
CA LYS A 301 -46.40 -26.12 -27.85
C LYS A 301 -46.87 -26.97 -29.03
N VAL A 302 -46.84 -26.44 -30.26
CA VAL A 302 -47.21 -27.18 -31.47
C VAL A 302 -46.28 -28.38 -31.67
N CYS A 303 -44.96 -28.18 -31.55
CA CYS A 303 -43.97 -29.27 -31.62
C CYS A 303 -44.16 -30.32 -30.53
N HIS A 304 -44.47 -29.91 -29.29
CA HIS A 304 -44.72 -30.84 -28.19
C HIS A 304 -45.99 -31.69 -28.42
N VAL A 305 -47.08 -31.07 -28.90
CA VAL A 305 -48.32 -31.79 -29.25
C VAL A 305 -48.08 -32.76 -30.42
N ALA A 306 -47.35 -32.33 -31.45
CA ALA A 306 -46.98 -33.19 -32.57
C ALA A 306 -46.09 -34.38 -32.14
N ALA A 307 -45.22 -34.19 -31.15
CA ALA A 307 -44.41 -35.26 -30.57
C ALA A 307 -45.21 -36.26 -29.71
N LEU A 308 -46.31 -35.82 -29.08
CA LEU A 308 -47.18 -36.67 -28.26
C LEU A 308 -48.18 -37.49 -29.11
N TYR A 309 -48.50 -37.02 -30.32
CA TYR A 309 -49.38 -37.73 -31.26
C TYR A 309 -48.70 -37.93 -32.62
N PRO A 310 -47.66 -38.78 -32.71
CA PRO A 310 -47.10 -39.13 -34.00
C PRO A 310 -48.17 -39.86 -34.81
N VAL A 311 -48.56 -39.28 -35.95
CA VAL A 311 -49.48 -39.92 -36.88
C VAL A 311 -48.78 -41.16 -37.42
N ALA A 312 -49.20 -42.35 -36.97
CA ALA A 312 -48.75 -43.61 -37.52
C ALA A 312 -49.26 -43.72 -38.96
N CYS A 313 -48.32 -43.74 -39.92
CA CYS A 313 -48.58 -44.15 -41.30
C CYS A 313 -48.53 -45.68 -41.39
#